data_AF-A0A529KHB5-F1
#
_entry.id   AF-A0A529KHB5-F1
#
_cell.length_a   1.000
_cell.length_b   1.000
_cell.length_c   1.000
_cell.angle_alpha   90.00
_cell.angle_beta   90.00
_cell.angle_gamma   90.00
#
_symmetry.space_group_name_H-M   'P 1'
#
loop_
_entity.id
_entity.type
_entity.pdbx_description
1 polymer ?
#
loop_
_entity_poly.entity_id
_entity_poly.type
_entity_poly.pdbx_seq_one_letter_code
_entity_poly.pdbx_strand_id
1 'polypeptide(L)'
;MNKGYQAFYLLFCAGIVFAVWTLTYGLGLQLVYKDGRILETTITTNPFVSVQQFWLYKGSHTLQGVALVALLPSLFAGGLAAYLGLKSPSNPLGDAAFQDIAALRRGRWFRKQGHIFGRLGRKILRTKDDRHHLIIGPTRSGKGAGYV
;
A
#
# COMPACT_ATOMS: atom_id res chain seq x y z
N MET A 1 -7.06 -3.21 -3.88
CA MET A 1 -7.73 -2.34 -2.88
C MET A 1 -8.82 -1.46 -3.50
N ASN A 2 -9.82 -1.08 -2.70
CA ASN A 2 -10.65 0.11 -2.95
C ASN A 2 -9.81 1.38 -2.70
N LYS A 3 -10.08 2.49 -3.41
CA LYS A 3 -9.33 3.75 -3.24
C LYS A 3 -9.35 4.26 -1.80
N GLY A 4 -10.47 4.11 -1.09
CA GLY A 4 -10.58 4.48 0.32
C GLY A 4 -9.68 3.65 1.23
N TYR A 5 -9.67 2.32 1.05
CA TYR A 5 -8.77 1.43 1.79
C TYR A 5 -7.29 1.70 1.50
N GLN A 6 -6.96 2.04 0.26
CA GLN A 6 -5.59 2.41 -0.10
C GLN A 6 -5.16 3.72 0.58
N ALA A 7 -6.03 4.72 0.62
CA ALA A 7 -5.76 5.98 1.31
C ALA A 7 -5.60 5.77 2.82
N PHE A 8 -6.48 4.98 3.44
CA PHE A 8 -6.39 4.62 4.85
C PHE A 8 -5.08 3.86 5.16
N TYR A 9 -4.69 2.92 4.30
CA TYR A 9 -3.46 2.17 4.47
C TYR A 9 -2.21 3.04 4.33
N LEU A 10 -2.22 4.00 3.41
CA LEU A 10 -1.13 4.99 3.28
C LEU A 10 -1.05 5.91 4.52
N LEU A 11 -2.18 6.33 5.07
CA LEU A 11 -2.22 7.07 6.34
C LEU A 11 -1.64 6.24 7.49
N PHE A 12 -1.98 4.95 7.55
CA PHE A 12 -1.40 4.03 8.53
C PHE A 12 0.13 3.91 8.36
N CYS A 13 0.61 3.77 7.13
CA CYS A 13 2.05 3.76 6.84
C CYS A 13 2.73 5.07 7.24
N ALA A 14 2.09 6.22 7.00
CA ALA A 14 2.59 7.52 7.46
C ALA A 14 2.67 7.60 9.00
N GLY A 15 1.71 7.01 9.71
CA GLY A 15 1.76 6.87 11.16
C GLY A 15 2.95 6.03 11.63
N ILE A 16 3.28 4.94 10.93
CA ILE A 16 4.47 4.13 11.22
C ILE A 16 5.75 4.96 11.02
N VAL A 17 5.87 5.67 9.89
CA VAL A 17 7.03 6.55 9.64
C VAL A 17 7.18 7.55 10.78
N PHE A 18 6.09 8.20 11.18
CA PHE A 18 6.10 9.18 12.26
C PHE A 18 6.56 8.57 13.59
N ALA A 19 6.00 7.44 14.00
CA ALA A 19 6.35 6.78 15.26
C ALA A 19 7.81 6.28 15.28
N VAL A 20 8.29 5.72 14.17
CA VAL A 20 9.69 5.28 14.07
C VAL A 20 10.62 6.48 14.07
N TRP A 21 10.23 7.59 13.43
CA TRP A 21 11.04 8.81 13.38
C TRP A 21 11.22 9.43 14.77
N THR A 22 10.18 9.53 15.59
CA THR A 22 10.30 10.09 16.95
C THR A 22 11.22 9.27 17.84
N LEU A 23 11.12 7.93 17.77
CA LEU A 23 11.98 7.03 18.54
C LEU A 23 13.43 7.07 18.05
N THR A 24 13.66 7.03 16.74
CA THR A 24 15.01 7.05 16.17
C THR A 24 15.70 8.39 16.37
N TYR A 25 14.96 9.49 16.38
CA TYR A 25 15.47 10.81 16.74
C TYR A 25 15.97 10.85 18.20
N GLY A 26 15.14 10.39 19.15
CA GLY A 26 15.53 10.30 20.57
C GLY A 26 16.72 9.36 20.79
N LEU A 27 16.74 8.21 20.11
CA LEU A 27 17.87 7.27 20.13
C LEU A 27 19.15 7.89 19.55
N GLY A 28 19.05 8.65 18.46
CA GLY A 28 20.18 9.35 17.86
C GLY A 28 20.81 10.35 18.82
N LEU A 29 19.98 11.09 19.57
CA LEU A 29 20.45 12.00 20.62
C LEU A 29 21.14 11.25 21.76
N GLN A 30 20.58 10.12 22.19
CA GLN A 30 21.17 9.31 23.25
C GLN A 30 22.51 8.69 22.84
N LEU A 31 22.62 8.14 21.62
CA LEU A 31 23.83 7.44 21.19
C LEU A 31 24.97 8.39 20.84
N VAL A 32 24.67 9.49 20.15
CA VAL A 32 25.71 10.42 19.66
C VAL A 32 26.06 11.47 20.70
N TYR A 33 25.06 12.03 21.39
CA TYR A 33 25.23 13.16 22.31
C TYR A 33 25.09 12.77 23.78
N LYS A 34 24.84 11.49 24.09
CA LYS A 34 24.59 10.99 25.46
C LYS A 34 23.42 11.68 26.16
N ASP A 35 22.50 12.28 25.38
CA ASP A 35 21.29 12.91 25.90
C ASP A 35 20.08 11.98 25.70
N GLY A 36 19.77 11.22 26.75
CA GLY A 36 18.63 10.29 26.77
C GLY A 36 17.29 10.92 27.15
N ARG A 37 17.26 12.19 27.58
CA ARG A 37 16.06 12.82 28.16
C ARG A 37 14.90 12.87 27.18
N ILE A 38 15.20 13.12 25.92
CA ILE A 38 14.22 13.22 24.85
C ILE A 38 13.59 11.87 24.56
N LEU A 39 14.38 10.79 24.55
CA LEU A 39 13.86 9.44 24.38
C LEU A 39 12.99 9.03 25.58
N GLU A 40 13.47 9.27 26.79
CA GLU A 40 12.74 8.95 28.01
C GLU A 40 11.41 9.71 28.08
N THR A 41 11.40 11.00 27.78
CA THR A 41 10.18 11.81 27.78
C THR A 41 9.22 11.40 26.67
N THR A 42 9.75 11.00 25.50
CA THR A 42 8.95 10.47 24.38
C THR A 42 8.21 9.19 24.76
N ILE A 43 8.85 8.31 25.53
CA ILE A 43 8.26 7.02 25.95
C ILE A 43 7.31 7.19 27.14
N THR A 44 7.64 8.05 28.10
CA THR A 44 6.94 8.12 29.39
C THR A 44 5.80 9.14 29.42
N THR A 45 6.00 10.32 28.84
CA THR A 45 5.16 11.49 29.16
C THR A 45 4.51 12.07 27.92
N ASN A 46 5.28 12.34 26.86
CA ASN A 46 4.77 13.03 25.68
C ASN A 46 5.45 12.52 24.40
N PRO A 47 4.73 11.74 23.56
CA PRO A 47 5.27 11.16 22.34
C PRO A 47 5.63 12.19 21.26
N PHE A 48 5.23 13.45 21.43
CA PHE A 48 5.49 14.54 20.48
C PHE A 48 6.70 15.42 20.85
N VAL A 49 7.42 15.12 21.93
CA VAL A 49 8.57 15.93 22.40
C VAL A 49 9.65 16.06 21.34
N SER A 50 9.93 14.98 20.61
CA SER A 50 10.91 15.00 19.51
C SER A 50 10.55 16.02 18.42
N VAL A 51 9.26 16.16 18.09
CA VAL A 51 8.77 17.16 17.12
C VAL A 51 8.85 18.57 17.71
N GLN A 52 8.49 18.74 18.97
CA GLN A 52 8.57 20.04 19.66
C GLN A 52 10.00 20.56 19.71
N GLN A 53 10.97 19.70 20.04
CA GLN A 53 12.38 20.05 20.05
C GLN A 53 12.89 20.40 18.66
N PHE A 54 12.54 19.61 17.64
CA PHE A 54 12.89 19.92 16.26
C PHE A 54 12.34 21.29 15.82
N TRP A 55 11.11 21.62 16.21
CA TRP A 55 10.48 22.89 15.88
C TRP A 55 11.09 24.08 16.64
N LEU A 56 11.44 23.88 17.91
CA LEU A 56 12.02 24.92 18.76
C LEU A 56 13.46 25.25 18.33
N TYR A 57 14.24 24.24 17.94
CA TYR A 57 15.65 24.38 17.59
C TYR A 57 15.92 24.28 16.08
N LYS A 58 15.08 24.93 15.27
CA LYS A 58 15.23 24.95 13.80
C LYS A 58 16.58 25.50 13.33
N GLY A 59 17.27 26.33 14.12
CA GLY A 59 18.58 26.90 13.75
C GLY A 59 19.78 26.00 14.05
N SER A 60 19.61 24.87 14.74
CA SER A 60 20.73 24.01 15.13
C SER A 60 21.04 22.99 14.04
N HIS A 61 22.19 23.15 13.37
CA HIS A 61 22.67 22.20 12.37
C HIS A 61 22.83 20.78 12.93
N THR A 62 23.21 20.67 14.20
CA THR A 62 23.36 19.40 14.90
C THR A 62 22.04 18.63 14.99
N LEU A 63 20.98 19.31 15.46
CA LEU A 63 19.65 18.69 15.60
C LEU A 63 19.00 18.42 14.25
N GLN A 64 19.23 19.27 13.26
CA GLN A 64 18.82 19.01 11.87
C GLN A 64 19.52 17.77 11.29
N GLY A 65 20.81 17.59 11.56
CA GLY A 65 21.56 16.41 11.13
C GLY A 65 20.98 15.13 11.72
N VAL A 66 20.70 15.11 13.03
CA VAL A 66 20.06 13.97 13.69
C VAL A 66 18.67 13.70 13.13
N ALA A 67 17.87 14.75 12.91
CA ALA A 67 16.54 14.64 12.31
C ALA A 67 16.58 14.04 10.90
N LEU A 68 17.56 14.42 10.08
CA LEU A 68 17.77 13.88 8.73
C LEU A 68 18.20 12.42 8.77
N VAL A 69 19.12 12.05 9.65
CA VAL A 69 19.56 10.66 9.80
C VAL A 69 18.41 9.77 10.29
N ALA A 70 17.57 10.27 11.20
CA ALA A 70 16.38 9.56 11.68
C ALA A 70 15.31 9.32 10.59
N LEU A 71 15.33 10.08 9.48
CA LEU A 71 14.44 9.82 8.34
C LEU A 71 14.77 8.51 7.62
N LEU A 72 16.03 8.07 7.61
CA LEU A 72 16.42 6.85 6.92
C LEU A 72 15.72 5.59 7.47
N PRO A 73 15.83 5.25 8.77
CA PRO A 73 15.17 4.06 9.32
C PRO A 73 13.64 4.19 9.31
N SER A 74 13.10 5.40 9.47
CA SER A 74 11.65 5.62 9.48
C SER A 74 11.02 5.48 8.10
N LEU A 75 11.62 6.07 7.06
CA LEU A 75 11.18 5.88 5.68
C LEU A 75 11.37 4.43 5.22
N PHE A 76 12.43 3.76 5.66
CA PHE A 76 12.63 2.34 5.38
C PHE A 76 11.51 1.49 5.98
N ALA A 77 11.19 1.66 7.27
CA ALA A 77 10.14 0.92 7.95
C ALA A 77 8.75 1.17 7.32
N GLY A 78 8.39 2.43 7.09
CA GLY A 78 7.12 2.79 6.47
C GLY A 78 7.02 2.37 5.01
N GLY A 79 8.12 2.48 4.26
CA GLY A 79 8.23 2.01 2.87
C GLY A 79 8.09 0.49 2.76
N LEU A 80 8.70 -0.26 3.68
CA LEU A 80 8.57 -1.72 3.73
C LEU A 80 7.13 -2.13 4.08
N ALA A 81 6.51 -1.48 5.07
CA ALA A 81 5.11 -1.71 5.40
C ALA A 81 4.20 -1.42 4.21
N ALA A 82 4.38 -0.27 3.56
CA ALA A 82 3.64 0.12 2.37
C ALA A 82 3.83 -0.90 1.25
N TYR A 83 5.07 -1.32 0.96
CA TYR A 83 5.38 -2.30 -0.06
C TYR A 83 4.67 -3.64 0.21
N LEU A 84 4.78 -4.17 1.43
CA LEU A 84 4.19 -5.46 1.78
C LEU A 84 2.66 -5.43 1.74
N GLY A 85 2.01 -4.37 2.23
CA GLY A 85 0.54 -4.31 2.23
C GLY A 85 -0.09 -3.81 0.94
N LEU A 86 0.63 -3.04 0.11
CA LEU A 86 0.14 -2.63 -1.21
C LEU A 86 0.39 -3.69 -2.28
N LYS A 87 1.34 -4.61 -2.05
CA LYS A 87 1.58 -5.74 -2.93
C LYS A 87 0.32 -6.60 -2.98
N SER A 88 -0.40 -6.51 -4.09
CA SER A 88 -1.57 -7.34 -4.31
C SER A 88 -1.11 -8.80 -4.37
N PRO A 89 -1.68 -9.71 -3.57
CA PRO A 89 -1.34 -11.12 -3.66
C PRO A 89 -1.62 -11.56 -5.10
N SER A 90 -0.58 -12.07 -5.77
CA SER A 90 -0.76 -12.80 -7.01
C SER A 90 -1.47 -14.09 -6.63
N ASN A 91 -2.79 -14.14 -6.79
CA ASN A 91 -3.52 -15.38 -6.65
C ASN A 91 -3.52 -16.08 -8.02
N PRO A 92 -2.62 -17.04 -8.27
CA PRO A 92 -2.55 -17.74 -9.56
C PRO A 92 -3.80 -18.59 -9.82
N LEU A 93 -4.55 -18.96 -8.77
CA LEU A 93 -5.73 -19.81 -8.84
C LEU A 93 -7.05 -19.02 -8.92
N GLY A 94 -6.98 -17.69 -8.79
CA GLY A 94 -8.17 -16.84 -8.75
C GLY A 94 -8.95 -16.97 -7.45
N ASP A 95 -9.75 -15.94 -7.13
CA ASP A 95 -10.74 -16.04 -6.06
C ASP A 95 -12.00 -16.71 -6.61
N ALA A 96 -12.52 -17.72 -5.93
CA ALA A 96 -13.80 -18.38 -6.24
C ALA A 96 -15.01 -17.52 -5.83
N ALA A 97 -14.90 -16.20 -6.00
CA ALA A 97 -15.96 -15.25 -5.73
C ALA A 97 -16.48 -14.67 -7.05
N PHE A 98 -17.80 -14.43 -7.11
CA PHE A 98 -18.38 -13.66 -8.18
C PHE A 98 -17.69 -12.29 -8.27
N GLN A 99 -17.24 -11.95 -9.48
CA GLN A 99 -16.45 -10.74 -9.69
C GLN A 99 -17.36 -9.51 -9.68
N ASP A 100 -17.09 -8.58 -8.76
CA ASP A 100 -17.76 -7.28 -8.75
C ASP A 100 -17.27 -6.37 -9.90
N ILE A 101 -18.02 -5.30 -10.16
CA ILE A 101 -17.66 -4.26 -11.16
C ILE A 101 -16.23 -3.73 -10.93
N ALA A 102 -15.83 -3.57 -9.67
CA ALA A 102 -14.48 -3.13 -9.31
C ALA A 102 -13.42 -4.17 -9.73
N ALA A 103 -13.71 -5.45 -9.55
CA ALA A 103 -12.83 -6.54 -9.93
C ALA A 103 -12.72 -6.67 -11.45
N LEU A 104 -13.84 -6.55 -12.18
CA LEU A 104 -13.86 -6.48 -13.65
C LEU A 104 -13.03 -5.29 -14.19
N ARG A 105 -13.10 -4.14 -13.52
CA ARG A 105 -12.28 -2.98 -13.91
C ARG A 105 -10.79 -3.21 -13.66
N ARG A 106 -10.42 -3.83 -12.53
CA ARG A 106 -9.02 -4.20 -12.22
C ARG A 106 -8.46 -5.24 -13.19
N GLY A 107 -9.26 -6.26 -13.53
CA GLY A 107 -8.93 -7.27 -14.54
C GLY A 107 -8.95 -6.73 -15.97
N ARG A 108 -9.21 -5.42 -16.16
CA ARG A 108 -9.22 -4.72 -17.44
C ARG A 108 -10.20 -5.34 -18.45
N TRP A 109 -11.34 -5.84 -17.96
CA TRP A 109 -12.39 -6.47 -18.77
C TRP A 109 -13.15 -5.49 -19.69
N PHE A 110 -12.99 -4.18 -19.53
CA PHE A 110 -13.67 -3.17 -20.36
C PHE A 110 -12.77 -2.59 -21.46
N ARG A 111 -11.75 -3.34 -21.89
CA ARG A 111 -10.83 -2.93 -22.95
C ARG A 111 -11.51 -2.94 -24.31
N LYS A 112 -10.95 -2.15 -25.26
CA LYS A 112 -11.42 -2.12 -26.65
C LYS A 112 -10.89 -3.31 -27.48
N GLN A 113 -9.84 -3.98 -27.06
CA GLN A 113 -9.17 -5.08 -27.78
C GLN A 113 -9.20 -6.37 -26.94
N GLY A 114 -9.18 -7.52 -27.62
CA GLY A 114 -9.20 -8.86 -27.01
C GLY A 114 -10.44 -9.67 -27.38
N HIS A 115 -10.51 -10.90 -26.88
CA HIS A 115 -11.64 -11.81 -27.07
C HIS A 115 -12.86 -11.33 -26.28
N ILE A 116 -14.05 -11.51 -26.85
CA ILE A 116 -15.32 -11.10 -26.23
C ILE A 116 -15.85 -12.28 -25.41
N PHE A 117 -16.09 -12.05 -24.11
CA PHE A 117 -16.63 -13.07 -23.20
C PHE A 117 -18.08 -12.81 -22.81
N GLY A 118 -18.64 -11.67 -23.20
CA GLY A 118 -20.03 -11.34 -22.94
C GLY A 118 -20.27 -9.84 -22.81
N ARG A 119 -21.34 -9.49 -22.09
CA ARG A 119 -21.76 -8.10 -21.89
C ARG A 119 -22.24 -7.89 -20.46
N LEU A 120 -21.82 -6.80 -19.85
CA LEU A 120 -22.36 -6.31 -18.58
C LEU A 120 -23.10 -4.99 -18.84
N GLY A 121 -24.42 -5.02 -18.74
CA GLY A 121 -25.28 -3.88 -19.08
C GLY A 121 -25.07 -3.43 -20.54
N ARG A 122 -24.58 -2.20 -20.74
CA ARG A 122 -24.24 -1.64 -22.06
C ARG A 122 -22.78 -1.85 -22.48
N LYS A 123 -21.94 -2.46 -21.64
CA LYS A 123 -20.50 -2.62 -21.89
C LYS A 123 -20.13 -4.05 -22.26
N ILE A 124 -19.37 -4.21 -23.32
CA ILE A 124 -18.84 -5.52 -23.74
C ILE A 124 -17.66 -5.88 -22.84
N LEU A 125 -17.64 -7.12 -22.36
CA LEU A 125 -16.53 -7.69 -21.59
C LEU A 125 -15.51 -8.31 -22.55
N ARG A 126 -14.29 -7.79 -22.55
CA ARG A 126 -13.16 -8.21 -23.38
C ARG A 126 -11.90 -8.43 -22.55
N THR A 127 -11.18 -9.52 -22.78
CA THR A 127 -9.82 -9.71 -22.26
C THR A 127 -8.85 -10.06 -23.38
N LYS A 128 -7.63 -9.53 -23.27
CA LYS A 128 -6.51 -9.80 -24.15
C LYS A 128 -5.47 -10.52 -23.30
N ASP A 129 -5.52 -11.84 -23.34
CA ASP A 129 -4.59 -12.73 -22.66
C ASP A 129 -4.28 -13.91 -23.59
N ASP A 130 -3.11 -14.50 -23.39
CA ASP A 130 -2.63 -15.66 -24.16
C ASP A 130 -2.92 -16.97 -23.40
N ARG A 131 -3.96 -16.98 -22.55
CA ARG A 131 -4.30 -18.13 -21.70
C ARG A 131 -5.25 -19.07 -22.41
N HIS A 132 -5.21 -20.35 -22.06
CA HIS A 132 -6.21 -21.30 -22.51
C HIS A 132 -7.52 -21.09 -21.76
N HIS A 133 -8.62 -20.98 -22.51
CA HIS A 133 -9.97 -20.80 -21.97
C HIS A 133 -10.73 -22.14 -22.04
N LEU A 134 -11.19 -22.65 -20.90
CA LEU A 134 -12.02 -23.84 -20.83
C LEU A 134 -13.49 -23.43 -20.66
N ILE A 135 -14.34 -23.86 -21.60
CA ILE A 135 -15.78 -23.55 -21.60
C ILE A 135 -16.55 -24.82 -21.26
N ILE A 136 -17.29 -24.75 -20.15
CA ILE A 136 -18.10 -25.86 -19.65
C ILE A 136 -19.57 -25.43 -19.68
N GLY A 137 -20.42 -26.27 -20.26
CA GLY A 137 -21.86 -26.06 -20.27
C GLY A 137 -22.62 -27.29 -20.80
N PRO A 138 -23.89 -27.47 -20.40
CA PRO A 138 -24.69 -28.62 -20.82
C PRO A 138 -24.94 -28.66 -22.33
N THR A 139 -25.48 -29.76 -22.84
CA THR A 139 -25.91 -29.85 -24.25
C THR A 139 -26.94 -28.77 -24.57
N ARG A 140 -26.86 -28.19 -25.78
CA ARG A 140 -27.72 -27.07 -26.24
C ARG A 140 -27.57 -25.75 -25.45
N SER A 141 -26.51 -25.57 -24.65
CA SER A 141 -26.24 -24.31 -23.93
C SER A 141 -25.67 -23.17 -24.79
N GLY A 142 -25.50 -23.38 -26.10
CA GLY A 142 -24.89 -22.40 -27.00
C GLY A 142 -23.36 -22.33 -26.96
N LYS A 143 -22.68 -23.26 -26.26
CA LYS A 143 -21.19 -23.27 -26.18
C LYS A 143 -20.50 -23.28 -27.55
N GLY A 144 -21.05 -23.98 -28.55
CA GLY A 144 -20.50 -24.04 -29.91
C GLY A 144 -20.83 -22.83 -30.79
N ALA A 145 -21.66 -21.88 -30.33
CA ALA A 145 -21.96 -20.65 -31.07
C ALA A 145 -21.15 -19.45 -30.57
N GLY A 146 -20.69 -19.47 -29.31
CA GLY A 146 -20.03 -18.34 -28.66
C GLY A 146 -18.51 -18.37 -28.65
N TYR A 147 -17.90 -19.53 -28.89
CA TYR A 147 -16.45 -19.72 -28.83
C TYR A 147 -16.08 -20.91 -29.73
N VAL A 148 -15.70 -20.58 -30.97
CA VAL A 148 -15.16 -21.50 -31.97
C VAL A 148 -13.87 -20.91 -32.46
#